data_AF-G9KL20-F1
#
_entry.id   AF-G9KL20-F1
#
_cell.length_a   1.000
_cell.length_b   1.000
_cell.length_c   1.000
_cell.angle_alpha   90.00
_cell.angle_beta   90.00
_cell.angle_gamma   90.00
#
_symmetry.space_group_name_H-M   'P 1'
#
loop_
_entity.id
_entity.type
_entity.pdbx_description
1 polymer ?
#
loop_
_entity_poly.entity_id
_entity_poly.type
_entity_poly.pdbx_seq_one_letter_code
_entity_poly.pdbx_strand_id
1 'polypeptide(L)'
;AGNHTNHPHMDCVLTGRPCCIGTKGRCEITSREYCDFMRGYFHEEATLCSQVHCMDDVCGLLPFLNPEVPDQFYRLWLSLFLHAG
;
A
#
# COMPACT_ATOMS: atom_id res chain seq x y z
N ALA A 1 19.76 -12.84 -0.44
CA ALA A 1 20.41 -13.04 0.87
C ALA A 1 19.49 -12.43 1.92
N GLY A 2 18.84 -13.27 2.74
CA GLY A 2 17.89 -12.80 3.75
C GLY A 2 18.61 -12.03 4.86
N ASN A 3 17.98 -10.97 5.35
CA ASN A 3 18.48 -10.19 6.47
C ASN A 3 18.19 -10.97 7.76
N HIS A 4 19.05 -11.96 8.07
CA HIS A 4 18.90 -12.81 9.23
C HIS A 4 19.20 -12.01 10.50
N THR A 5 18.25 -11.99 11.42
CA THR A 5 18.32 -11.22 12.67
C THR A 5 19.09 -11.96 13.77
N ASN A 6 19.63 -13.16 13.48
CA ASN A 6 20.30 -14.05 14.44
C ASN A 6 19.36 -14.55 15.57
N HIS A 7 18.06 -14.31 15.45
CA HIS A 7 17.02 -14.88 16.30
C HIS A 7 16.38 -16.05 15.56
N PRO A 8 16.73 -17.31 15.89
CA PRO A 8 16.31 -18.48 15.10
C PRO A 8 14.79 -18.68 15.05
N HIS A 9 14.04 -18.09 15.98
CA HIS A 9 12.58 -18.12 16.01
C HIS A 9 11.91 -16.97 15.23
N MET A 10 12.69 -15.99 14.77
CA MET A 10 12.21 -14.82 14.02
C MET A 10 12.69 -14.82 12.56
N ASP A 11 13.65 -15.69 12.23
CA ASP A 11 14.18 -15.88 10.88
C ASP A 11 13.33 -16.91 10.12
N CYS A 12 12.57 -16.42 9.13
CA CYS A 12 11.71 -17.24 8.29
C CYS A 12 12.04 -17.03 6.82
N VAL A 13 11.71 -18.02 5.98
CA VAL A 13 11.73 -17.84 4.52
C VAL A 13 10.53 -16.98 4.12
N LEU A 14 10.79 -15.83 3.49
CA LEU A 14 9.75 -14.96 2.97
C LEU A 14 9.11 -15.58 1.72
N THR A 15 7.84 -15.97 1.84
CA THR A 15 7.05 -16.55 0.73
C THR A 15 6.17 -15.52 0.02
N GLY A 16 5.96 -14.35 0.65
CA GLY A 16 5.13 -13.28 0.11
C GLY A 16 5.59 -11.92 0.60
N ARG A 17 5.12 -10.87 -0.08
CA ARG A 17 5.41 -9.47 0.22
C ARG A 17 4.16 -8.62 0.05
N PRO A 18 4.14 -7.39 0.61
CA PRO A 18 3.01 -6.49 0.48
C PRO A 18 2.66 -6.20 -0.98
N CYS A 19 1.39 -6.38 -1.33
CA CYS A 19 0.79 -6.02 -2.60
C CYS A 19 -0.36 -5.04 -2.35
N CYS A 20 -0.30 -3.86 -2.95
CA CYS A 20 -1.39 -2.89 -2.90
C CYS A 20 -2.36 -3.16 -4.06
N ILE A 21 -3.61 -3.49 -3.74
CA ILE A 21 -4.62 -3.94 -4.69
C ILE A 21 -5.80 -2.96 -4.71
N GLY A 22 -6.10 -2.46 -5.91
CA GLY A 22 -7.29 -1.65 -6.19
C GLY A 22 -7.26 -0.23 -5.60
N THR A 23 -8.30 0.55 -5.93
CA THR A 23 -8.41 1.98 -5.59
C THR A 23 -8.69 2.27 -4.11
N LYS A 24 -9.05 1.24 -3.34
CA LYS A 24 -9.28 1.36 -1.88
C LYS A 24 -8.01 1.21 -1.06
N GLY A 25 -6.86 0.95 -1.70
CA GLY A 25 -5.56 0.81 -1.02
C GLY A 25 -5.49 -0.42 -0.12
N ARG A 26 -6.12 -1.53 -0.54
CA ARG A 26 -6.05 -2.78 0.22
C ARG A 26 -4.64 -3.35 0.13
N CYS A 27 -3.97 -3.50 1.27
CA CYS A 27 -2.70 -4.21 1.35
C CYS A 27 -2.92 -5.69 1.66
N GLU A 28 -2.28 -6.57 0.90
CA GLU A 28 -2.31 -8.02 1.11
C GLU A 28 -0.89 -8.59 0.95
N ILE A 29 -0.41 -9.40 1.89
CA ILE A 29 0.89 -10.07 1.76
C ILE A 29 0.68 -11.32 0.92
N THR A 30 1.24 -11.34 -0.29
CA THR A 30 0.97 -12.39 -1.27
C THR A 30 2.19 -12.66 -2.16
N SER A 31 2.09 -13.68 -3.03
CA SER A 31 3.15 -13.97 -4.01
C SER A 31 3.17 -12.92 -5.12
N ARG A 32 4.29 -12.82 -5.83
CA ARG A 32 4.41 -11.92 -6.98
C ARG A 32 3.37 -12.25 -8.04
N GLU A 33 3.24 -13.52 -8.37
CA GLU A 33 2.38 -14.01 -9.45
C GLU A 33 0.91 -13.66 -9.20
N TYR A 34 0.46 -13.80 -7.94
CA TYR A 34 -0.90 -13.40 -7.57
C TYR A 34 -1.07 -11.88 -7.59
N CYS A 35 -0.08 -11.11 -7.12
CA CYS A 35 -0.15 -9.65 -7.16
C CYS A 35 -0.25 -9.13 -8.62
N ASP A 36 0.57 -9.69 -9.51
CA ASP A 36 0.57 -9.37 -10.94
C ASP A 36 -0.78 -9.76 -11.59
N PHE A 37 -1.33 -10.93 -11.23
CA PHE A 37 -2.65 -11.37 -11.68
C PHE A 37 -3.77 -10.41 -11.25
N MET A 38 -3.71 -9.93 -10.00
CA MET A 38 -4.66 -8.97 -9.44
C MET A 38 -4.44 -7.54 -9.93
N ARG A 39 -3.41 -7.31 -10.77
CA ARG A 39 -2.98 -5.98 -11.25
C ARG A 39 -2.69 -5.01 -10.09
N GLY A 40 -2.10 -5.54 -9.02
CA GLY A 40 -1.64 -4.74 -7.88
C GLY A 40 -0.22 -4.21 -8.09
N TYR A 41 0.22 -3.37 -7.16
CA TYR A 41 1.61 -2.94 -7.07
C TYR A 41 2.35 -3.75 -6.00
N PHE A 42 3.40 -4.46 -6.40
CA PHE A 42 4.16 -5.36 -5.54
C PHE A 42 5.37 -4.63 -4.92
N HIS A 43 5.41 -4.51 -3.60
CA HIS A 43 6.51 -3.87 -2.88
C HIS A 43 7.60 -4.88 -2.56
N GLU A 44 8.68 -4.88 -3.32
CA GLU A 44 9.84 -5.75 -3.10
C GLU A 44 10.69 -5.33 -1.89
N GLU A 45 10.65 -4.05 -1.57
CA GLU A 45 11.42 -3.39 -0.51
C GLU A 45 10.83 -3.63 0.89
N ALA A 46 9.54 -3.96 0.96
CA ALA A 46 8.82 -4.15 2.21
C ALA A 46 8.54 -5.62 2.52
N THR A 47 8.34 -5.90 3.81
CA THR A 47 7.92 -7.22 4.30
C THR A 47 6.61 -7.14 5.07
N LEU A 48 6.21 -5.96 5.54
CA LEU A 48 4.97 -5.73 6.27
C LEU A 48 4.11 -4.63 5.64
N CYS A 49 2.78 -4.80 5.68
CA CYS A 49 1.84 -3.79 5.22
C CYS A 49 1.92 -2.46 5.99
N SER A 50 2.43 -2.47 7.23
CA SER A 50 2.61 -1.24 8.00
C SER A 50 3.82 -0.40 7.54
N GLN A 51 4.65 -0.93 6.64
CA GLN A 51 5.82 -0.25 6.08
C GLN A 51 5.50 0.45 4.75
N VAL A 52 4.28 0.27 4.22
CA VAL A 52 3.86 0.80 2.92
C VAL A 52 2.60 1.64 3.08
N HIS A 53 2.42 2.63 2.22
CA HIS A 53 1.30 3.54 2.24
C HIS A 53 0.44 3.35 0.99
N CYS A 54 -0.29 2.24 0.91
CA CYS A 54 -1.09 1.92 -0.28
C CYS A 54 -2.09 3.03 -0.66
N MET A 55 -2.64 3.75 0.33
CA MET A 55 -3.56 4.86 0.07
C MET A 55 -2.87 6.06 -0.58
N ASP A 56 -1.60 6.33 -0.26
CA ASP A 56 -0.85 7.39 -0.94
C ASP A 56 -0.56 7.00 -2.40
N ASP A 57 -0.36 5.71 -2.66
CA ASP A 57 -0.07 5.19 -4.00
C ASP A 57 -1.32 5.05 -4.91
N VAL A 58 -2.52 4.86 -4.34
CA VAL A 58 -3.76 4.64 -5.12
C VAL A 58 -4.87 5.67 -4.91
N CYS A 59 -4.74 6.61 -3.97
CA CYS A 59 -5.71 7.70 -3.87
C CYS A 59 -5.50 8.66 -5.05
N GLY A 60 -6.31 8.50 -6.10
CA GLY A 60 -6.25 9.35 -7.31
C GLY A 60 -6.66 10.81 -7.10
N LEU A 61 -6.68 11.29 -5.86
CA LEU A 61 -6.97 12.67 -5.47
C LEU A 61 -5.68 13.31 -4.94
N LEU A 62 -5.56 14.63 -5.07
CA LEU A 62 -4.34 15.34 -4.72
C LEU A 62 -3.89 15.03 -3.27
N PRO A 63 -2.63 14.63 -3.05
CA PRO A 63 -2.11 14.39 -1.70
C PRO A 63 -2.08 15.68 -0.87
N PHE A 64 -1.86 15.56 0.44
CA PHE A 64 -1.61 16.73 1.30
C PHE A 64 -0.36 17.47 0.78
N LEU A 65 -0.41 18.80 0.65
CA LEU A 65 0.78 19.61 0.38
C LEU A 65 1.64 19.73 1.65
N ASN A 66 1.01 19.68 2.82
CA ASN A 66 1.68 19.65 4.11
C ASN A 66 1.15 18.48 4.97
N PRO A 67 1.98 17.48 5.33
CA PRO A 67 1.54 16.35 6.13
C PRO A 67 1.17 16.69 7.59
N GLU A 68 1.59 17.84 8.11
CA GLU A 68 1.28 18.26 9.48
C GLU A 68 -0.04 19.02 9.61
N VAL A 69 -0.65 19.43 8.50
CA VAL A 69 -1.87 20.25 8.48
C VAL A 69 -2.88 19.71 7.46
N PRO A 70 -4.15 19.48 7.83
CA PRO A 70 -5.14 19.00 6.89
C PRO A 70 -5.57 20.12 5.91
N ASP A 71 -5.16 20.02 4.64
CA ASP A 71 -5.39 21.03 3.59
C ASP A 71 -6.36 20.57 2.47
N GLN A 72 -6.90 19.35 2.55
CA GLN A 72 -7.70 18.73 1.48
C GLN A 72 -9.18 19.17 1.46
N PHE A 73 -9.46 20.46 1.67
CA PHE A 73 -10.82 20.99 1.65
C PHE A 73 -11.55 20.80 0.32
N TYR A 74 -10.80 20.66 -0.78
CA TYR A 74 -11.36 20.36 -2.09
C TYR A 74 -12.23 19.08 -2.07
N ARG A 75 -11.98 18.12 -1.16
CA ARG A 75 -12.79 16.92 -0.97
C ARG A 75 -14.25 17.21 -0.58
N LEU A 76 -14.51 18.35 0.07
CA LEU A 76 -15.88 18.73 0.46
C LEU A 76 -16.77 18.95 -0.77
N TRP A 77 -16.24 19.59 -1.80
CA TRP A 77 -16.98 19.89 -3.02
C TRP A 77 -16.88 18.75 -4.03
N LEU A 78 -15.69 18.14 -4.14
CA LEU A 78 -15.44 17.10 -5.12
C LEU A 78 -16.24 15.83 -4.85
N SER A 79 -16.52 15.52 -3.57
CA SER A 79 -17.37 14.38 -3.18
C SER A 79 -18.80 14.47 -3.73
N LEU A 80 -19.30 15.68 -4.07
CA LEU A 80 -20.60 15.86 -4.70
C LEU A 80 -20.62 15.40 -6.16
N PHE A 81 -19.47 15.44 -6.83
CA PHE A 81 -19.35 15.20 -8.27
C PHE A 81 -18.65 13.88 -8.60
N LEU A 82 -17.87 13.32 -7.67
CA LEU A 82 -17.10 12.11 -7.87
C LEU A 82 -17.61 11.01 -6.93
N HIS A 83 -18.39 10.07 -7.49
CA HIS A 83 -18.76 8.83 -6.83
C HIS A 83 -17.86 7.70 -7.32
N ALA A 84 -17.35 6.89 -6.39
CA ALA A 84 -16.79 5.59 -6.74
C ALA A 84 -17.97 4.69 -7.10
N GLY A 85 -18.13 4.41 -8.41
CA GLY A 85 -19.25 3.65 -8.97
C GLY A 85 -19.58 2.36 -8.23
#